data_AF-W1U3K7-F1
#
_entry.id   AF-W1U3K7-F1
#
_cell.length_a   1.000
_cell.length_b   1.000
_cell.length_c   1.000
_cell.angle_alpha   90.00
_cell.angle_beta   90.00
_cell.angle_gamma   90.00
#
_symmetry.space_group_name_H-M   'P 1'
#
loop_
_entity.id
_entity.type
_entity.pdbx_description
1 polymer ?
#
loop_
_entity_poly.entity_id
_entity_poly.type
_entity_poly.pdbx_seq_one_letter_code
_entity_poly.pdbx_strand_id
1 'polypeptide(L)'
;KSLPVNVIFMMEGAEESASVDLEKYLEKHKSLLHGADLLVWEQGIKNSLGQLEISGGNKGIVTFDMKVQSAEVDIHSSFGGVIDSASWYLLNALASLRGKDGRIQVEELYDQVIAPNQRELALVEQYAQRSPEEVQAIYGLELPLLQEEKKA
;
A
#
# COMPACT_ATOMS: atom_id res chain seq x y z
N LYS A 1 6.65 37.35 23.11
CA LYS A 1 7.50 36.15 23.25
C LYS A 1 7.81 35.66 21.84
N SER A 2 9.07 35.35 21.52
CA SER A 2 9.46 34.70 20.26
C SER A 2 9.42 33.17 20.41
N LEU A 3 9.18 32.46 19.31
CA LEU A 3 9.31 31.00 19.28
C LEU A 3 10.79 30.60 19.27
N PRO A 4 11.16 29.46 19.88
CA PRO A 4 12.55 28.99 19.92
C PRO A 4 13.01 28.37 18.59
N VAL A 5 12.09 28.16 17.64
CA VAL A 5 12.33 27.57 16.33
C VAL A 5 11.47 28.25 15.27
N ASN A 6 11.90 28.16 14.02
CA ASN A 6 11.08 28.53 12.87
C ASN A 6 9.99 27.48 12.64
N VAL A 7 8.78 27.91 12.27
CA VAL A 7 7.67 27.01 11.96
C VAL A 7 7.16 27.33 10.56
N ILE A 8 7.14 26.31 9.70
CA ILE A 8 6.62 26.41 8.34
C ILE A 8 5.39 25.52 8.25
N PHE A 9 4.25 26.10 7.86
CA PHE A 9 3.05 25.34 7.55
C PHE A 9 2.95 25.15 6.04
N MET A 10 2.84 23.89 5.63
CA MET A 10 2.49 23.50 4.26
C MET A 10 1.13 22.83 4.31
N MET A 11 0.15 23.41 3.63
CA MET A 11 -1.23 22.92 3.60
C MET A 11 -1.61 22.75 2.14
N GLU A 12 -2.01 21.55 1.76
CA GLU A 12 -2.46 21.23 0.41
C GLU A 12 -3.97 20.92 0.40
N GLY A 13 -4.55 20.70 -0.78
CA GLY A 13 -6.01 20.53 -0.94
C GLY A 13 -6.39 19.38 -1.86
N ALA A 14 -5.43 18.55 -2.28
CA ALA A 14 -5.62 17.45 -3.22
C ALA A 14 -5.13 16.11 -2.64
N GLU A 15 -4.88 16.01 -1.33
CA GLU A 15 -4.37 14.79 -0.67
C GLU A 15 -5.24 13.57 -0.98
N GLU A 16 -6.55 13.70 -0.78
CA GLU A 16 -7.57 12.70 -1.08
C GLU A 16 -7.72 12.39 -2.59
N SER A 17 -7.04 13.15 -3.44
CA SER A 17 -6.93 12.96 -4.89
C SER A 17 -5.49 12.68 -5.30
N ALA A 18 -4.75 11.92 -4.47
CA ALA A 18 -3.37 11.52 -4.70
C ALA A 18 -2.37 12.69 -4.78
N SER A 19 -2.65 13.77 -4.05
CA SER A 19 -1.80 14.96 -3.97
C SER A 19 -1.42 15.52 -5.36
N VAL A 20 -2.37 15.52 -6.30
CA VAL A 20 -2.13 15.99 -7.68
C VAL A 20 -1.45 17.35 -7.68
N ASP A 21 -0.35 17.45 -8.42
CA ASP A 21 0.52 18.63 -8.58
C ASP A 21 1.29 19.08 -7.32
N LEU A 22 1.22 18.37 -6.19
CA LEU A 22 1.98 18.71 -4.99
C LEU A 22 3.48 18.79 -5.27
N GLU A 23 4.01 17.90 -6.10
CA GLU A 23 5.42 17.89 -6.52
C GLU A 23 5.83 19.20 -7.22
N LYS A 24 4.91 19.81 -7.99
CA LYS A 24 5.15 21.09 -8.66
C LYS A 24 5.21 22.23 -7.66
N TYR A 25 4.37 22.21 -6.63
CA TYR A 25 4.41 23.19 -5.54
C TYR A 25 5.66 23.05 -4.68
N LEU A 26 6.07 21.82 -4.37
CA LEU A 26 7.30 21.55 -3.63
C LEU A 26 8.53 22.08 -4.38
N GLU A 27 8.62 21.86 -5.69
CA GLU A 27 9.73 22.41 -6.49
C GLU A 27 9.67 23.94 -6.54
N LYS A 28 8.49 24.53 -6.75
CA LYS A 28 8.29 25.98 -6.78
C LYS A 28 8.68 26.67 -5.46
N HIS A 29 8.42 26.04 -4.33
CA HIS A 29 8.65 26.61 -2.99
C HIS A 29 9.88 26.01 -2.29
N LYS A 30 10.70 25.24 -3.01
CA LYS A 30 11.87 24.53 -2.49
C LYS A 30 12.79 25.41 -1.66
N SER A 31 13.08 26.64 -2.10
CA SER A 31 13.98 27.55 -1.36
C SER A 31 13.43 27.98 0.00
N LEU A 32 12.11 27.95 0.20
CA LEU A 32 11.47 28.27 1.49
C LEU A 32 11.42 27.06 2.41
N LEU A 33 11.28 25.86 1.85
CA LEU A 33 11.11 24.60 2.58
C LEU A 33 12.45 23.93 2.92
N HIS A 34 13.46 24.13 2.06
CA HIS A 34 14.75 23.47 2.19
C HIS A 34 15.52 23.96 3.42
N GLY A 35 16.17 23.04 4.12
CA GLY A 35 16.92 23.31 5.34
C GLY A 35 16.11 23.18 6.63
N ALA A 36 14.83 22.78 6.57
CA ALA A 36 14.09 22.39 7.76
C ALA A 36 14.67 21.11 8.40
N ASP A 37 14.81 21.10 9.73
CA ASP A 37 15.38 19.97 10.48
C ASP A 37 14.41 18.78 10.62
N LEU A 38 13.11 19.04 10.59
CA LEU A 38 12.05 18.04 10.80
C LEU A 38 10.80 18.42 10.01
N LEU A 39 10.18 17.41 9.39
CA LEU A 39 8.83 17.48 8.85
C LEU A 39 7.92 16.59 9.70
N VAL A 40 6.85 17.17 10.23
CA VAL A 40 5.79 16.44 10.92
C VAL A 40 4.66 16.22 9.93
N TRP A 41 4.28 14.96 9.72
CA TRP A 41 3.23 14.59 8.75
C TRP A 41 1.84 15.02 9.25
N GLU A 42 0.86 15.06 8.34
CA GLU A 42 -0.43 15.75 8.57
C GLU A 42 -1.30 15.11 9.67
N GLN A 43 -1.24 13.78 9.84
CA GLN A 43 -1.96 13.08 10.90
C GLN A 43 -1.16 11.96 11.56
N GLY A 44 -1.69 11.50 12.69
CA GLY A 44 -1.25 10.31 13.41
C GLY A 44 -2.38 9.77 14.28
N ILE A 45 -2.29 8.50 14.67
CA ILE A 45 -3.34 7.80 15.42
C ILE A 45 -2.82 7.27 16.76
N LYS A 46 -3.77 6.90 17.64
CA LYS A 46 -3.49 6.01 18.76
C LYS A 46 -3.99 4.62 18.42
N ASN A 47 -3.23 3.59 18.78
CA ASN A 47 -3.66 2.21 18.58
C ASN A 47 -4.77 1.80 19.58
N SER A 48 -5.28 0.58 19.44
CA SER A 48 -6.32 0.00 20.31
C SER A 48 -5.94 -0.01 21.80
N LEU A 49 -4.65 0.02 22.11
CA LEU A 49 -4.11 0.05 23.48
C LEU A 49 -3.93 1.49 24.01
N GLY A 50 -4.32 2.51 23.24
CA GLY A 50 -4.19 3.92 23.59
C GLY A 50 -2.76 4.48 23.44
N GLN A 51 -1.85 3.72 22.83
CA GLN A 51 -0.46 4.15 22.60
C GLN A 51 -0.40 5.04 21.36
N LEU A 52 0.40 6.10 21.41
CA LEU A 52 0.62 6.98 20.26
C LEU A 52 1.48 6.27 19.21
N GLU A 53 0.98 6.14 17.98
CA GLU A 53 1.75 5.60 16.87
C GLU A 53 2.64 6.71 16.28
N ILE A 54 3.95 6.43 16.16
CA ILE A 54 4.92 7.30 15.50
C ILE A 54 5.53 6.51 14.34
N SER A 55 5.12 6.85 13.12
CA SER A 55 5.60 6.22 11.89
C SER A 55 6.66 7.07 11.20
N GLY A 56 7.48 6.42 10.37
CA GLY A 56 8.58 7.05 9.63
C GLY A 56 8.53 6.83 8.11
N GLY A 57 7.41 6.34 7.58
CA GLY A 57 7.29 6.07 6.16
C GLY A 57 5.94 5.47 5.77
N ASN A 58 5.70 5.47 4.45
CA ASN A 58 4.51 4.95 3.80
C ASN A 58 4.90 3.88 2.78
N LYS A 59 4.02 2.90 2.55
CA LYS A 59 4.13 2.04 1.35
C LYS A 59 3.66 2.83 0.13
N GLY A 60 4.27 2.57 -1.02
CA GLY A 60 3.76 3.04 -2.31
C GLY A 60 2.64 2.15 -2.86
N ILE A 61 2.03 2.59 -3.96
CA ILE A 61 1.03 1.85 -4.72
C ILE A 61 1.26 2.07 -6.22
N VAL A 62 0.97 1.04 -7.01
CA VAL A 62 0.83 1.14 -8.46
C VAL A 62 -0.55 0.60 -8.85
N THR A 63 -1.26 1.32 -9.69
CA THR A 63 -2.56 0.92 -10.24
C THR A 63 -2.46 0.90 -11.76
N PHE A 64 -3.08 -0.10 -12.39
CA PHE A 64 -3.08 -0.27 -13.84
C PHE A 64 -4.29 -1.08 -14.29
N ASP A 65 -4.71 -0.86 -15.53
CA ASP A 65 -5.81 -1.60 -16.15
C ASP A 65 -5.28 -2.84 -16.88
N MET A 66 -5.95 -3.98 -16.70
CA MET A 66 -5.74 -5.20 -17.49
C MET A 66 -6.96 -5.45 -18.36
N LYS A 67 -6.75 -5.60 -19.67
CA LYS A 67 -7.81 -5.85 -20.63
C LYS A 67 -7.51 -7.09 -21.46
N VAL A 68 -8.50 -7.97 -21.57
CA VAL A 68 -8.48 -9.12 -22.48
C VAL A 68 -9.65 -8.96 -23.46
N GLN A 69 -9.39 -9.17 -24.74
CA GLN A 69 -10.41 -9.24 -25.77
C GLN A 69 -10.29 -10.60 -26.46
N SER A 70 -11.29 -11.47 -26.28
CA SER A 70 -11.29 -12.82 -26.87
C SER A 70 -12.05 -12.91 -28.19
N ALA A 71 -12.96 -11.99 -28.47
CA ALA A 71 -13.78 -11.96 -29.68
C ALA A 71 -14.27 -10.53 -29.99
N GLU A 72 -14.83 -10.32 -31.18
CA GLU A 72 -15.44 -9.05 -31.58
C GLU A 72 -16.83 -8.82 -30.96
N VAL A 73 -17.49 -9.91 -30.54
CA VAL A 73 -18.84 -9.93 -29.97
C VAL A 73 -18.93 -10.94 -28.83
N ASP A 74 -19.94 -10.81 -27.99
CA ASP A 74 -20.29 -11.83 -27.01
C ASP A 74 -20.80 -13.09 -27.70
N ILE A 75 -20.41 -14.26 -27.17
CA ILE A 75 -20.74 -15.56 -27.74
C ILE A 75 -21.67 -16.32 -26.79
N HIS A 76 -22.66 -17.02 -27.35
CA HIS A 76 -23.57 -17.85 -26.58
C HIS A 76 -22.81 -18.92 -25.76
N SER A 77 -23.12 -19.06 -24.47
CA SER A 77 -22.33 -19.88 -23.53
C SER A 77 -22.33 -21.39 -23.83
N SER A 78 -23.19 -21.87 -24.74
CA SER A 78 -23.13 -23.25 -25.26
C SER A 78 -21.78 -23.59 -25.88
N PHE A 79 -21.01 -22.60 -26.35
CA PHE A 79 -19.67 -22.80 -26.88
C PHE A 79 -18.57 -22.76 -25.82
N GLY A 80 -18.90 -22.54 -24.54
CA GLY A 80 -17.93 -22.43 -23.44
C GLY A 80 -17.14 -23.71 -23.16
N GLY A 81 -17.56 -24.86 -23.71
CA GLY A 81 -16.77 -26.10 -23.65
C GLY A 81 -15.61 -26.16 -24.66
N VAL A 82 -15.60 -25.26 -25.67
CA VAL A 82 -14.60 -25.28 -26.76
C VAL A 82 -13.98 -23.91 -27.06
N ILE A 83 -14.49 -22.83 -26.47
CA ILE A 83 -13.98 -21.46 -26.60
C ILE A 83 -13.54 -20.98 -25.24
N ASP A 84 -12.30 -20.50 -25.14
CA ASP A 84 -11.81 -19.80 -23.96
C ASP A 84 -12.29 -18.34 -24.00
N SER A 85 -12.96 -17.91 -22.93
CA SER A 85 -13.54 -16.57 -22.85
C SER A 85 -12.53 -15.59 -22.27
N ALA A 86 -12.67 -14.30 -22.60
CA ALA A 86 -11.86 -13.25 -21.99
C ALA A 86 -11.87 -13.32 -20.46
N SER A 87 -13.01 -13.70 -19.86
CA SER A 87 -13.15 -13.83 -18.40
C SER A 87 -12.28 -14.94 -17.82
N TRP A 88 -12.31 -16.15 -18.39
CA TRP A 88 -11.48 -17.26 -17.92
C TRP A 88 -10.00 -17.00 -18.13
N TYR A 89 -9.64 -16.45 -19.29
CA TYR A 89 -8.27 -16.06 -19.59
C TYR A 89 -7.73 -15.01 -18.62
N LEU A 90 -8.53 -13.96 -18.33
CA LEU A 90 -8.15 -12.91 -17.38
C LEU A 90 -8.02 -13.46 -15.95
N LEU A 91 -8.92 -14.34 -15.51
CA LEU A 91 -8.83 -14.99 -14.19
C LEU A 91 -7.54 -15.81 -14.07
N ASN A 92 -7.18 -16.57 -15.10
CA ASN A 92 -5.94 -17.35 -15.12
C ASN A 92 -4.71 -16.45 -15.09
N ALA A 93 -4.71 -15.36 -15.86
CA ALA A 93 -3.64 -14.36 -15.84
C ALA A 93 -3.48 -13.74 -14.44
N LEU A 94 -4.56 -13.30 -13.81
CA LEU A 94 -4.54 -12.74 -12.45
C LEU A 94 -4.05 -13.76 -11.41
N ALA A 95 -4.53 -15.01 -11.49
CA ALA A 95 -4.11 -16.09 -10.60
C ALA A 95 -2.63 -16.43 -10.76
N SER A 96 -2.06 -16.26 -11.96
CA SER A 96 -0.64 -16.51 -12.21
C SER A 96 0.28 -15.50 -11.51
N LEU A 97 -0.20 -14.28 -11.22
CA LEU A 97 0.60 -13.20 -10.63
C LEU A 97 0.75 -13.29 -9.11
N ARG A 98 0.05 -14.22 -8.44
CA ARG A 98 0.07 -14.32 -6.98
C ARG A 98 -0.02 -15.77 -6.49
N GLY A 99 0.95 -16.17 -5.69
CA GLY A 99 0.99 -17.48 -5.03
C GLY A 99 -0.09 -17.62 -3.96
N LYS A 100 -0.32 -18.86 -3.52
CA LYS A 100 -1.30 -19.19 -2.47
C LYS A 100 -0.95 -18.59 -1.10
N ASP A 101 0.33 -18.34 -0.85
CA ASP A 101 0.85 -17.64 0.33
C ASP A 101 0.81 -16.11 0.18
N GLY A 102 0.30 -15.62 -0.95
CA GLY A 102 0.20 -14.21 -1.31
C GLY A 102 1.47 -13.60 -1.85
N ARG A 103 2.54 -14.37 -2.04
CA ARG A 103 3.76 -13.92 -2.70
C ARG A 103 3.48 -13.58 -4.17
N ILE A 104 3.78 -12.36 -4.58
CA ILE A 104 3.67 -11.92 -5.98
C ILE A 104 4.65 -12.74 -6.84
N GLN A 105 4.21 -13.24 -7.99
CA GLN A 105 4.94 -14.14 -8.89
C GLN A 105 5.42 -13.40 -10.14
N VAL A 106 6.01 -12.22 -9.96
CA VAL A 106 6.63 -11.44 -11.02
C VAL A 106 8.13 -11.58 -10.86
N GLU A 107 8.81 -12.06 -11.91
CA GLU A 107 10.26 -12.20 -11.94
C GLU A 107 10.94 -10.85 -11.67
N GLU A 108 12.10 -10.89 -11.01
CA GLU A 108 12.93 -9.71 -10.68
C GLU A 108 12.29 -8.67 -9.74
N LEU A 109 11.02 -8.84 -9.34
CA LEU A 109 10.32 -7.89 -8.46
C LEU A 109 11.02 -7.77 -7.10
N TYR A 110 11.44 -8.89 -6.51
CA TYR A 110 12.05 -8.89 -5.17
C TYR A 110 13.51 -8.45 -5.19
N ASP A 111 14.16 -8.42 -6.35
CA ASP A 111 15.56 -8.01 -6.47
C ASP A 111 15.73 -6.50 -6.21
N GLN A 112 14.64 -5.74 -6.39
CA GLN A 112 14.57 -4.31 -6.10
C GLN A 112 14.12 -4.00 -4.66
N VAL A 113 13.76 -5.03 -3.87
CA VAL A 113 13.32 -4.84 -2.48
C VAL A 113 14.53 -4.64 -1.58
N ILE A 114 14.59 -3.48 -0.94
CA ILE A 114 15.57 -3.21 0.12
C ILE A 114 15.15 -3.99 1.36
N ALA A 115 15.99 -4.94 1.80
CA ALA A 115 15.74 -5.71 3.00
C ALA A 115 15.79 -4.83 4.25
N PRO A 116 14.90 -5.04 5.23
CA PRO A 116 14.91 -4.28 6.47
C PRO A 116 16.19 -4.59 7.26
N ASN A 117 16.75 -3.56 7.88
CA ASN A 117 17.88 -3.71 8.78
C ASN A 117 17.45 -4.23 10.16
N GLN A 118 18.42 -4.54 11.02
CA GLN A 118 18.17 -5.11 12.34
C GLN A 118 17.33 -4.20 13.24
N ARG A 119 17.51 -2.88 13.18
CA ARG A 119 16.72 -1.92 13.97
C ARG A 119 15.26 -1.92 13.52
N GLU A 120 15.02 -1.93 12.20
CA GLU A 120 13.66 -1.97 11.64
C GLU A 120 12.92 -3.24 12.04
N LEU A 121 13.60 -4.40 11.96
CA LEU A 121 13.03 -5.68 12.41
C LEU A 121 12.72 -5.67 13.92
N ALA A 122 13.62 -5.15 14.75
CA ALA A 122 13.39 -5.07 16.21
C ALA A 122 12.21 -4.15 16.56
N LEU A 123 12.03 -3.03 15.83
CA LEU A 123 10.87 -2.16 16.02
C LEU A 123 9.56 -2.84 15.64
N VAL A 124 9.55 -3.63 14.56
CA VAL A 124 8.38 -4.41 14.14
C VAL A 124 8.03 -5.46 15.18
N GLU A 125 9.03 -6.18 15.70
CA GLU A 125 8.83 -7.19 16.74
C GLU A 125 8.25 -6.58 18.01
N GLN A 126 8.74 -5.40 18.41
CA GLN A 126 8.32 -4.76 19.66
C GLN A 126 6.98 -4.01 19.56
N TYR A 127 6.71 -3.32 18.44
CA TYR A 127 5.63 -2.35 18.35
C TYR A 127 4.56 -2.67 17.29
N ALA A 128 4.86 -3.50 16.29
CA ALA A 128 3.94 -3.80 15.19
C ALA A 128 3.19 -5.14 15.37
N GLN A 129 2.97 -5.55 16.62
CA GLN A 129 2.17 -6.72 16.95
C GLN A 129 0.68 -6.36 16.84
N ARG A 130 0.10 -6.57 15.67
CA ARG A 130 -1.36 -6.72 15.52
C ARG A 130 -1.67 -8.19 15.39
N SER A 131 -2.58 -8.68 16.20
CA SER A 131 -2.98 -10.09 16.12
C SER A 131 -3.90 -10.29 14.90
N PRO A 132 -3.84 -11.46 14.24
CA PRO A 132 -4.84 -11.92 13.28
C PRO A 132 -6.29 -11.59 13.69
N GLU A 133 -6.63 -11.85 14.94
CA GLU A 133 -7.95 -11.65 15.53
C GLU A 133 -8.30 -10.17 15.66
N GLU A 134 -7.35 -9.32 16.05
CA GLU A 134 -7.55 -7.87 16.11
C GLU A 134 -7.87 -7.31 14.72
N VAL A 135 -7.11 -7.72 13.69
CA VAL A 135 -7.35 -7.27 12.31
C VAL A 135 -8.71 -7.76 11.82
N GLN A 136 -9.05 -9.03 12.09
CA GLN A 136 -10.37 -9.57 11.75
C GLN A 136 -11.51 -8.82 12.44
N ALA A 137 -11.37 -8.50 13.73
CA ALA A 137 -12.39 -7.79 14.50
C ALA A 137 -12.57 -6.33 14.04
N ILE A 138 -11.49 -5.63 13.69
CA ILE A 138 -11.55 -4.24 13.21
C ILE A 138 -12.32 -4.13 11.89
N TYR A 139 -12.12 -5.08 10.98
CA TYR A 139 -12.66 -5.00 9.61
C TYR A 139 -13.80 -5.97 9.32
N GLY A 140 -14.19 -6.81 10.27
CA GLY A 140 -15.27 -7.79 10.09
C GLY A 140 -14.98 -8.82 9.01
N LEU A 141 -13.75 -9.35 8.95
CA LEU A 141 -13.34 -10.24 7.86
C LEU A 141 -14.09 -11.58 7.92
N GLU A 142 -14.78 -11.92 6.83
CA GLU A 142 -15.47 -13.21 6.64
C GLU A 142 -14.61 -14.26 5.91
N LEU A 143 -13.59 -13.81 5.16
CA LEU A 143 -12.66 -14.68 4.44
C LEU A 143 -11.42 -15.02 5.29
N PRO A 144 -10.77 -16.17 5.04
CA PRO A 144 -9.57 -16.57 5.77
C PRO A 144 -8.43 -15.55 5.65
N LEU A 145 -7.62 -15.49 6.70
CA LEU A 145 -6.38 -14.73 6.66
C LEU A 145 -5.35 -15.42 5.76
N LEU A 146 -4.49 -14.60 5.15
CA LEU A 146 -3.45 -15.08 4.26
C LEU A 146 -2.40 -15.93 4.99
N GLN A 147 -2.13 -15.59 6.25
CA GLN A 147 -1.32 -16.36 7.18
C GLN A 147 -1.97 -16.31 8.56
N GLU A 148 -2.18 -17.47 9.17
CA GLU A 148 -2.79 -17.60 10.50
C GLU A 148 -1.79 -17.31 11.63
N GLU A 149 -0.48 -17.49 11.38
CA GLU A 149 0.58 -17.24 12.36
C GLU A 149 1.65 -16.34 11.73
N LYS A 150 2.12 -15.33 12.49
CA LYS A 150 3.38 -14.65 12.16
C LYS A 150 4.51 -15.67 12.34
N LYS A 151 5.16 -16.10 11.26
CA LYS A 151 6.43 -16.82 11.38
C LYS A 151 7.43 -15.89 12.07
N ALA A 152 8.02 -16.37 13.17
CA ALA A 152 9.15 -15.74 13.86
C ALA A 152 10.34 -15.56 12.91
#